data_AF-A0AAD4QLY6-F1
#
_entry.id   AF-A0AAD4QLY6-F1
#
_cell.length_a   1.000
_cell.length_b   1.000
_cell.length_c   1.000
_cell.angle_alpha   90.00
_cell.angle_beta   90.00
_cell.angle_gamma   90.00
#
_symmetry.space_group_name_H-M   'P 1'
#
loop_
_entity.id
_entity.type
_entity.pdbx_description
1 polymer ?
#
loop_
_entity_poly.entity_id
_entity_poly.type
_entity_poly.pdbx_seq_one_letter_code
_entity_poly.pdbx_strand_id
1 'polypeptide(L)'
;MCMTTRGIKDIWPSLVEKAYLKLMGGYNFPGSNSSTDIHALAGWIPDYLEVKSPSFQREQTWTRLIRGFRDGQCILSVGTDNKPISNWGRVKLLPAHCYAVIDVKEAEDGARWLTILDSWLPRGDADTQFDALLEDVSLESDDQRRVIDIAWDDACTVFGSACVSWNPEMFKNQLSYHGVWRAMHLSQAERDESAHQTVRLLLERPKDAPRLSEEVWILLTRHRIDTRRSSEFISLHAEYDDVLPSPPNIIADAAKTQGVYTDNPHVLVRTIVPLSDASGTISVNLSYDGPFDDIGFTVTAYSGLTMQWDESLRKLPFDIRVSGSLTAKTSGGNYTLKTYMVNPQYRLRVPMAQQGLQQRRALRSHYMHREMSLLT
;
A
#
# COMPACT_ATOMS: atom_id res chain seq x y z
N MET A 1 -17.79 -21.79 3.63
CA MET A 1 -17.36 -22.47 4.88
C MET A 1 -17.30 -21.40 5.95
N CYS A 2 -17.74 -21.69 7.17
CA CYS A 2 -17.74 -20.71 8.28
C CYS A 2 -16.73 -21.16 9.34
N MET A 3 -16.16 -20.21 10.08
CA MET A 3 -15.16 -20.43 11.10
C MET A 3 -15.77 -21.20 12.27
N THR A 4 -15.10 -22.29 12.67
CA THR A 4 -15.47 -23.13 13.80
C THR A 4 -14.23 -23.48 14.61
N THR A 5 -14.41 -23.77 15.89
CA THR A 5 -13.35 -24.37 16.70
C THR A 5 -13.37 -25.88 16.59
N ARG A 6 -12.19 -26.49 16.65
CA ARG A 6 -12.04 -27.94 16.82
C ARG A 6 -11.85 -28.21 18.33
N GLY A 7 -12.56 -29.18 18.89
CA GLY A 7 -12.51 -29.51 20.32
C GLY A 7 -13.50 -28.70 21.17
N ILE A 8 -12.97 -27.83 22.04
CA ILE A 8 -13.80 -27.00 22.94
C ILE A 8 -14.64 -26.04 22.09
N LYS A 9 -15.95 -26.01 22.36
CA LYS A 9 -16.93 -25.20 21.62
C LYS A 9 -16.87 -23.74 22.05
N ASP A 10 -15.86 -23.02 21.57
CA ASP A 10 -15.80 -21.56 21.72
C ASP A 10 -16.53 -20.90 20.55
N ILE A 11 -17.51 -20.07 20.88
CA ILE A 11 -18.38 -19.42 19.88
C ILE A 11 -17.81 -18.09 19.37
N TRP A 12 -16.85 -17.51 20.09
CA TRP A 12 -16.35 -16.16 19.79
C TRP A 12 -15.75 -16.03 18.38
N PRO A 13 -14.99 -17.00 17.81
CA PRO A 13 -14.44 -16.84 16.45
C PRO A 13 -15.55 -16.79 15.40
N SER A 14 -16.57 -17.63 15.56
CA SER A 14 -17.75 -17.64 14.69
C SER A 14 -18.57 -16.35 14.79
N LEU A 15 -18.64 -15.73 15.97
CA LEU A 15 -19.31 -14.43 16.15
C LEU A 15 -18.53 -13.29 15.50
N VAL A 16 -17.20 -13.29 15.64
CA VAL A 16 -16.31 -12.32 14.96
C VAL A 16 -16.45 -12.46 13.44
N GLU A 17 -16.39 -13.69 12.91
CA GLU A 17 -16.62 -13.94 11.48
C GLU A 17 -17.99 -13.42 11.04
N LYS A 18 -19.06 -13.75 11.77
CA LYS A 18 -20.41 -13.29 11.44
C LYS A 18 -20.51 -11.75 11.41
N ALA A 19 -19.91 -11.08 12.38
CA ALA A 19 -19.91 -9.62 12.44
C ALA A 19 -19.12 -9.02 11.26
N TYR A 20 -17.94 -9.59 10.98
CA TYR A 20 -17.09 -9.16 9.86
C TYR A 20 -17.79 -9.35 8.52
N LEU A 21 -18.32 -10.55 8.24
CA LEU A 21 -19.02 -10.83 6.99
C LEU A 21 -20.30 -10.02 6.85
N LYS A 22 -20.99 -9.67 7.95
CA LYS A 22 -22.12 -8.73 7.89
C LYS A 22 -21.69 -7.34 7.41
N LEU A 23 -20.55 -6.84 7.90
CA LEU A 23 -19.97 -5.57 7.43
C LEU A 23 -19.57 -5.68 5.95
N MET A 24 -19.05 -6.84 5.52
CA MET A 24 -18.60 -7.07 4.16
C MET A 24 -19.73 -7.42 3.17
N GLY A 25 -21.01 -7.27 3.54
CA GLY A 25 -22.16 -7.46 2.65
C GLY A 25 -22.75 -8.87 2.64
N GLY A 26 -22.29 -9.77 3.50
CA GLY A 26 -22.82 -11.11 3.71
C GLY A 26 -21.78 -12.22 3.56
N TYR A 27 -22.24 -13.47 3.70
CA TYR A 27 -21.38 -14.66 3.60
C TYR A 27 -20.94 -15.00 2.17
N ASN A 28 -21.52 -14.36 1.15
CA ASN A 28 -21.03 -14.44 -0.23
C ASN A 28 -19.83 -13.49 -0.44
N PHE A 29 -18.80 -13.70 0.37
CA PHE A 29 -17.60 -12.86 0.40
C PHE A 29 -16.53 -13.45 -0.53
N PRO A 30 -16.03 -12.69 -1.53
CA PRO A 30 -15.09 -13.21 -2.53
C PRO A 30 -13.68 -13.44 -1.98
N GLY A 31 -13.40 -13.00 -0.75
CA GLY A 31 -12.08 -12.97 -0.15
C GLY A 31 -11.51 -11.55 -0.06
N SER A 32 -10.37 -11.44 0.62
CA SER A 32 -9.65 -10.19 0.90
C SER A 32 -8.17 -10.49 1.16
N ASN A 33 -7.38 -9.44 1.29
CA ASN A 33 -6.07 -9.53 1.88
C ASN A 33 -6.19 -9.47 3.42
N SER A 34 -5.35 -10.24 4.10
CA SER A 34 -5.37 -10.38 5.56
C SER A 34 -5.07 -9.07 6.29
N SER A 35 -4.26 -8.17 5.72
CA SER A 35 -3.96 -6.89 6.35
C SER A 35 -5.18 -5.96 6.38
N THR A 36 -6.04 -5.99 5.36
CA THR A 36 -7.34 -5.30 5.37
C THR A 36 -8.25 -5.85 6.46
N ASP A 37 -8.27 -7.18 6.62
CA ASP A 37 -9.11 -7.83 7.63
C ASP A 37 -8.63 -7.47 9.05
N ILE A 38 -7.32 -7.56 9.29
CA ILE A 38 -6.71 -7.20 10.58
C ILE A 38 -6.87 -5.70 10.85
N HIS A 39 -6.78 -4.84 9.83
CA HIS A 39 -7.04 -3.42 9.98
C HIS A 39 -8.49 -3.17 10.43
N ALA A 40 -9.47 -3.85 9.84
CA ALA A 40 -10.88 -3.73 10.24
C ALA A 40 -11.15 -4.29 11.65
N LEU A 41 -10.45 -5.34 12.07
CA LEU A 41 -10.66 -6.01 13.36
C LEU A 41 -9.91 -5.35 14.53
N ALA A 42 -8.69 -4.87 14.28
CA ALA A 42 -7.78 -4.40 15.33
C ALA A 42 -7.27 -2.97 15.13
N GLY A 43 -7.53 -2.34 13.98
CA GLY A 43 -7.02 -0.99 13.66
C GLY A 43 -5.51 -0.95 13.36
N TRP A 44 -4.87 -2.10 13.18
CA TRP A 44 -3.43 -2.17 12.87
C TRP A 44 -3.13 -1.62 11.48
N ILE A 45 -1.94 -1.05 11.29
CA ILE A 45 -1.56 -0.37 10.04
C ILE A 45 -1.29 -1.43 8.96
N PRO A 46 -2.10 -1.50 7.89
CA PRO A 46 -1.95 -2.49 6.85
C PRO A 46 -0.82 -2.12 5.88
N ASP A 47 0.02 -3.09 5.56
CA ASP A 47 1.15 -2.99 4.64
C ASP A 47 1.13 -4.20 3.70
N TYR A 48 0.60 -4.01 2.50
CA TYR A 48 0.52 -5.04 1.47
C TYR A 48 1.76 -4.97 0.58
N LEU A 49 2.49 -6.08 0.50
CA LEU A 49 3.73 -6.19 -0.28
C LEU A 49 3.53 -7.19 -1.42
N GLU A 50 3.69 -6.71 -2.65
CA GLU A 50 3.73 -7.57 -3.83
C GLU A 50 5.16 -8.13 -3.99
N VAL A 51 5.35 -9.37 -3.55
CA VAL A 51 6.66 -10.03 -3.46
C VAL A 51 7.29 -10.25 -4.84
N LYS A 52 6.46 -10.38 -5.88
CA LYS A 52 6.89 -10.56 -7.28
C LYS A 52 7.21 -9.26 -8.00
N SER A 53 6.96 -8.11 -7.39
CA SER A 53 7.17 -6.82 -8.02
C SER A 53 8.67 -6.59 -8.28
N PRO A 54 9.07 -6.02 -9.44
CA PRO A 54 10.46 -5.69 -9.72
C PRO A 54 11.05 -4.64 -8.76
N SER A 55 10.20 -3.88 -8.07
CA SER A 55 10.61 -2.91 -7.05
C SER A 55 10.74 -3.51 -5.65
N PHE A 56 10.43 -4.80 -5.47
CA PHE A 56 10.47 -5.46 -4.17
C PHE A 56 11.91 -5.62 -3.64
N GLN A 57 12.22 -4.95 -2.54
CA GLN A 57 13.54 -4.97 -1.91
C GLN A 57 13.60 -6.07 -0.84
N ARG A 58 14.03 -7.27 -1.24
CA ARG A 58 14.04 -8.47 -0.37
C ARG A 58 14.78 -8.28 0.95
N GLU A 59 16.00 -7.75 0.89
CA GLU A 59 16.88 -7.58 2.06
C GLU A 59 16.37 -6.52 3.04
N GLN A 60 15.93 -5.38 2.52
CA GLN A 60 15.36 -4.31 3.33
C GLN A 60 14.04 -4.76 3.98
N THR A 61 13.22 -5.49 3.23
CA THR A 61 11.97 -6.06 3.73
C THR A 61 12.23 -7.06 4.85
N TRP A 62 13.17 -8.00 4.66
CA TRP A 62 13.54 -8.97 5.69
C TRP A 62 13.94 -8.28 7.00
N THR A 63 14.88 -7.34 6.91
CA THR A 63 15.40 -6.59 8.07
C THR A 63 14.27 -5.91 8.85
N ARG A 64 13.28 -5.37 8.14
CA ARG A 64 12.10 -4.76 8.75
C ARG A 64 11.19 -5.81 9.38
N LEU A 65 10.90 -6.89 8.69
CA LEU A 65 10.02 -7.98 9.16
C LEU A 65 10.57 -8.65 10.41
N ILE A 66 11.84 -9.08 10.41
CA ILE A 66 12.44 -9.78 11.56
C ILE A 66 12.42 -8.91 12.82
N ARG A 67 12.75 -7.62 12.68
CA ARG A 67 12.70 -6.66 13.78
C ARG A 67 11.28 -6.47 14.29
N GLY A 68 10.35 -6.14 13.39
CA GLY A 68 8.95 -5.94 13.73
C GLY A 68 8.31 -7.14 14.42
N PHE A 69 8.61 -8.34 13.92
CA PHE A 69 8.05 -9.59 14.44
C PHE A 69 8.63 -9.92 15.82
N ARG A 70 9.96 -9.83 16.00
CA ARG A 70 10.62 -10.08 17.30
C ARG A 70 10.23 -9.08 18.38
N ASP A 71 10.02 -7.82 18.00
CA ASP A 71 9.59 -6.75 18.92
C ASP A 71 8.08 -6.80 19.23
N GLY A 72 7.35 -7.77 18.66
CA GLY A 72 5.89 -7.89 18.82
C GLY A 72 5.09 -6.76 18.18
N GLN A 73 5.71 -6.03 17.23
CA GLN A 73 5.14 -4.84 16.58
C GLN A 73 4.45 -5.15 15.25
N CYS A 74 4.47 -6.41 14.77
CA CYS A 74 3.73 -6.76 13.57
C CYS A 74 3.19 -8.20 13.57
N ILE A 75 2.09 -8.39 12.84
CA ILE A 75 1.56 -9.70 12.45
C ILE A 75 1.82 -9.88 10.96
N LEU A 76 2.29 -11.07 10.58
CA LEU A 76 2.67 -11.39 9.20
C LEU A 76 1.86 -12.56 8.66
N SER A 77 1.56 -12.46 7.38
CA SER A 77 0.93 -13.53 6.61
C SER A 77 1.41 -13.49 5.17
N VAL A 78 1.39 -14.63 4.48
CA VAL A 78 1.87 -14.77 3.11
C VAL A 78 0.80 -15.40 2.23
N GLY A 79 0.65 -14.87 1.02
CA GLY A 79 -0.42 -15.23 0.10
C GLY A 79 0.12 -15.94 -1.15
N THR A 80 -0.54 -17.02 -1.55
CA THR A 80 -0.33 -17.68 -2.83
C THR A 80 -1.22 -17.05 -3.90
N ASP A 81 -0.73 -17.00 -5.13
CA ASP A 81 -1.51 -16.48 -6.27
C ASP A 81 -2.57 -17.51 -6.73
N ASN A 82 -3.42 -17.11 -7.67
CA ASN A 82 -4.38 -18.01 -8.33
C ASN A 82 -3.72 -19.09 -9.19
N LYS A 83 -2.41 -18.95 -9.47
CA LYS A 83 -1.68 -19.96 -10.24
C LYS A 83 -1.41 -21.16 -9.35
N PRO A 84 -1.70 -22.39 -9.81
CA PRO A 84 -1.34 -23.58 -9.05
C PRO A 84 0.18 -23.59 -8.88
N ILE A 85 0.64 -23.53 -7.64
CA ILE A 85 2.06 -23.68 -7.32
C ILE A 85 2.39 -25.15 -7.56
N SER A 86 3.25 -25.42 -8.54
CA SER A 86 3.92 -26.71 -8.68
C SER A 86 4.62 -27.01 -7.35
N ASN A 87 4.21 -28.09 -6.67
CA ASN A 87 4.68 -28.53 -5.34
C ASN A 87 6.04 -27.91 -4.94
N TRP A 88 6.06 -27.09 -3.89
CA TRP A 88 7.32 -26.62 -3.34
C TRP A 88 7.95 -27.79 -2.56
N GLY A 89 8.90 -28.47 -3.20
CA GLY A 89 9.43 -29.74 -2.71
C GLY A 89 8.34 -30.80 -2.59
N ARG A 90 8.00 -31.17 -1.34
CA ARG A 90 6.95 -32.14 -0.99
C ARG A 90 5.68 -31.50 -0.44
N VAL A 91 5.66 -30.18 -0.29
CA VAL A 91 4.54 -29.44 0.32
C VAL A 91 3.62 -28.92 -0.78
N LYS A 92 2.32 -29.21 -0.63
CA LYS A 92 1.28 -28.76 -1.55
C LYS A 92 0.52 -27.58 -0.93
N LEU A 93 0.88 -26.36 -1.36
CA LEU A 93 0.16 -25.16 -0.94
C LEU A 93 -1.10 -24.97 -1.80
N LEU A 94 -2.21 -24.62 -1.14
CA LEU A 94 -3.44 -24.19 -1.79
C LEU A 94 -3.21 -22.90 -2.59
N PRO A 95 -3.72 -22.79 -3.83
CA PRO A 95 -3.73 -21.55 -4.59
C PRO A 95 -4.73 -20.56 -3.99
N ALA A 96 -4.53 -19.26 -4.26
CA ALA A 96 -5.41 -18.19 -3.79
C ALA A 96 -5.65 -18.24 -2.26
N HIS A 97 -4.61 -18.56 -1.49
CA HIS A 97 -4.72 -18.80 -0.06
C HIS A 97 -3.71 -18.01 0.76
N CYS A 98 -4.09 -17.68 1.99
CA CYS A 98 -3.27 -16.91 2.91
C CYS A 98 -2.86 -17.78 4.11
N TYR A 99 -1.56 -17.82 4.40
CA TYR A 99 -0.99 -18.58 5.50
C TYR A 99 -0.48 -17.62 6.57
N ALA A 100 -0.80 -17.91 7.83
CA ALA A 100 -0.28 -17.15 8.96
C ALA A 100 1.21 -17.48 9.17
N VAL A 101 2.05 -16.47 9.35
CA VAL A 101 3.43 -16.66 9.78
C VAL A 101 3.45 -16.65 11.30
N ILE A 102 3.92 -17.75 11.89
CA ILE A 102 3.95 -17.94 13.35
C ILE A 102 5.35 -17.78 13.93
N ASP A 103 6.40 -17.79 13.11
CA ASP A 103 7.77 -17.50 13.54
C ASP A 103 8.63 -16.96 12.39
N VAL A 104 9.67 -16.19 12.74
CA VAL A 104 10.66 -15.61 11.82
C VAL A 104 12.04 -15.76 12.46
N LYS A 105 12.92 -16.54 11.81
CA LYS A 105 14.22 -16.93 12.35
C LYS A 105 15.36 -16.45 11.45
N GLU A 106 16.43 -15.98 12.09
CA GLU A 106 17.70 -15.66 11.45
C GLU A 106 18.81 -16.31 12.27
N ALA A 107 19.58 -17.18 11.63
CA ALA A 107 20.69 -17.90 12.22
C ALA A 107 22.00 -17.10 12.14
N GLU A 108 23.02 -17.50 12.91
CA GLU A 108 24.31 -16.80 12.99
C GLU A 108 25.08 -16.78 11.66
N ASP A 109 24.86 -17.78 10.81
CA ASP A 109 25.42 -17.88 9.46
C ASP A 109 24.69 -17.01 8.42
N GLY A 110 23.64 -16.29 8.85
CA GLY A 110 22.79 -15.47 7.99
C GLY A 110 21.66 -16.24 7.30
N ALA A 111 21.44 -17.51 7.62
CA ALA A 111 20.30 -18.25 7.09
C ALA A 111 18.97 -17.75 7.68
N ARG A 112 17.99 -17.54 6.81
CA ARG A 112 16.72 -16.85 7.14
C ARG A 112 15.52 -17.71 6.80
N TRP A 113 14.59 -17.83 7.76
CA TRP A 113 13.47 -18.76 7.67
C TRP A 113 12.17 -18.12 8.16
N LEU A 114 11.08 -18.40 7.44
CA LEU A 114 9.72 -18.15 7.89
C LEU A 114 9.09 -19.47 8.29
N THR A 115 8.35 -19.47 9.41
CA THR A 115 7.53 -20.60 9.82
C THR A 115 6.07 -20.26 9.56
N ILE A 116 5.42 -20.98 8.65
CA ILE A 116 4.01 -20.78 8.30
C ILE A 116 3.13 -21.87 8.91
N LEU A 117 1.88 -21.51 9.20
CA LEU A 117 0.85 -22.43 9.69
C LEU A 117 -0.21 -22.67 8.62
N ASP A 118 -0.33 -23.92 8.17
CA ASP A 118 -1.46 -24.36 7.35
C ASP A 118 -2.67 -24.67 8.25
N SER A 119 -3.67 -23.79 8.29
CA SER A 119 -4.83 -24.01 9.15
C SER A 119 -5.79 -25.11 8.71
N TRP A 120 -5.64 -25.65 7.49
CA TRP A 120 -6.56 -26.65 6.93
C TRP A 120 -6.24 -28.06 7.36
N LEU A 121 -4.95 -28.36 7.54
CA LEU A 121 -4.52 -29.68 7.99
C LEU A 121 -5.04 -29.97 9.41
N PRO A 122 -5.50 -31.20 9.70
CA PRO A 122 -5.81 -31.64 11.05
C PRO A 122 -4.62 -31.37 11.99
N ARG A 123 -4.90 -30.99 13.24
CA ARG A 123 -3.92 -31.29 14.30
C ARG A 123 -4.01 -32.80 14.48
N GLY A 124 -2.87 -33.46 14.63
CA GLY A 124 -2.79 -34.90 14.91
C GLY A 124 -3.28 -35.26 16.31
N ASP A 125 -4.49 -34.84 16.65
CA ASP A 125 -5.20 -35.27 17.85
C ASP A 125 -5.83 -36.62 17.52
N ALA A 126 -5.34 -37.67 18.18
CA ALA A 126 -5.63 -39.08 17.93
C ALA A 126 -7.10 -39.55 18.16
N ASP A 127 -8.08 -38.65 18.11
CA ASP A 127 -9.44 -38.92 18.63
C ASP A 127 -10.59 -38.54 17.68
N THR A 128 -10.33 -38.37 16.39
CA THR A 128 -11.42 -38.27 15.40
C THR A 128 -11.39 -39.43 14.42
N GLN A 129 -12.44 -40.26 14.45
CA GLN A 129 -12.79 -41.35 13.52
C GLN A 129 -13.02 -40.90 12.05
N PHE A 130 -12.35 -39.83 11.60
CA PHE A 130 -12.38 -39.33 10.22
C PHE A 130 -11.09 -39.63 9.44
N ASP A 131 -10.18 -40.43 10.00
CA ASP A 131 -8.89 -40.78 9.40
C ASP A 131 -8.92 -41.98 8.43
N ALA A 132 -10.09 -42.58 8.20
CA ALA A 132 -10.21 -43.78 7.36
C ALA A 132 -10.13 -43.54 5.83
N LEU A 133 -9.75 -42.34 5.37
CA LEU A 133 -9.68 -42.02 3.93
C LEU A 133 -8.31 -41.51 3.45
N LEU A 134 -7.29 -41.48 4.31
CA LEU A 134 -5.93 -41.05 3.94
C LEU A 134 -4.85 -42.06 4.38
N GLU A 135 -5.20 -43.35 4.46
CA GLU A 135 -4.23 -44.45 4.52
C GLU A 135 -3.53 -44.61 3.16
N ASP A 136 -2.58 -43.73 2.85
CA ASP A 136 -1.51 -44.10 1.90
C ASP A 136 -0.27 -43.19 1.94
N VAL A 137 0.07 -42.56 3.07
CA VAL A 137 1.43 -42.02 3.25
C VAL A 137 1.85 -42.07 4.72
N SER A 138 2.48 -43.18 5.11
CA SER A 138 3.35 -43.23 6.28
C SER A 138 4.47 -42.20 6.13
N LEU A 139 4.70 -41.33 7.13
CA LEU A 139 5.99 -40.78 7.57
C LEU A 139 5.77 -39.57 8.52
N GLU A 140 6.38 -39.69 9.71
CA GLU A 140 6.73 -38.69 10.73
C GLU A 140 5.61 -37.86 11.38
N SER A 141 5.77 -37.61 12.68
CA SER A 141 4.79 -37.04 13.63
C SER A 141 3.87 -35.97 13.04
N ASP A 142 2.57 -36.21 13.16
CA ASP A 142 1.48 -35.52 12.45
C ASP A 142 1.38 -33.99 12.72
N ASP A 143 2.00 -33.51 13.81
CA ASP A 143 2.09 -32.07 14.14
C ASP A 143 3.05 -31.28 13.21
N GLN A 144 4.02 -31.97 12.58
CA GLN A 144 5.00 -31.38 11.65
C GLN A 144 4.44 -31.12 10.24
N ARG A 145 3.25 -31.64 9.91
CA ARG A 145 2.64 -31.39 8.58
C ARG A 145 2.01 -30.00 8.49
N ARG A 146 1.57 -29.45 9.62
CA ARG A 146 0.84 -28.18 9.69
C ARG A 146 1.76 -26.96 9.74
N VAL A 147 2.94 -27.14 10.34
CA VAL A 147 3.94 -26.09 10.52
C VAL A 147 5.03 -26.31 9.51
N ILE A 148 5.23 -25.35 8.61
CA ILE A 148 6.16 -25.47 7.50
C ILE A 148 7.22 -24.38 7.65
N ASP A 149 8.48 -24.79 7.78
CA ASP A 149 9.62 -23.90 7.71
C ASP A 149 10.03 -23.71 6.25
N ILE A 150 10.11 -22.47 5.79
CA ILE A 150 10.49 -22.10 4.43
C ILE A 150 11.61 -21.05 4.47
N ALA A 151 12.67 -21.26 3.69
CA ALA A 151 13.73 -20.29 3.57
C ALA A 151 13.19 -18.97 2.99
N TRP A 152 13.72 -17.83 3.41
CA TRP A 152 13.21 -16.53 2.97
C TRP A 152 13.25 -16.35 1.44
N ASP A 153 14.31 -16.84 0.79
CA ASP A 153 14.45 -16.80 -0.67
C ASP A 153 13.40 -17.68 -1.38
N ASP A 154 13.10 -18.83 -0.81
CA ASP A 154 12.06 -19.72 -1.30
C ASP A 154 10.68 -19.11 -1.08
N ALA A 155 10.43 -18.50 0.08
CA ALA A 155 9.18 -17.79 0.35
C ALA A 155 8.96 -16.65 -0.67
N CYS A 156 10.02 -15.90 -1.00
CA CYS A 156 9.99 -14.89 -2.06
C CYS A 156 9.70 -15.48 -3.45
N THR A 157 9.95 -16.77 -3.66
CA THR A 157 9.74 -17.49 -4.92
C THR A 157 8.38 -18.20 -4.97
N VAL A 158 7.85 -18.63 -3.84
CA VAL A 158 6.59 -19.37 -3.72
C VAL A 158 5.39 -18.45 -3.57
N PHE A 159 5.49 -17.44 -2.72
CA PHE A 159 4.37 -16.54 -2.42
C PHE A 159 4.33 -15.35 -3.37
N GLY A 160 3.12 -14.95 -3.74
CA GLY A 160 2.85 -13.79 -4.59
C GLY A 160 2.81 -12.49 -3.79
N SER A 161 2.34 -12.57 -2.54
CA SER A 161 2.17 -11.43 -1.66
C SER A 161 2.58 -11.74 -0.22
N ALA A 162 2.97 -10.69 0.50
CA ALA A 162 3.13 -10.70 1.95
C ALA A 162 2.29 -9.57 2.53
N CYS A 163 1.46 -9.88 3.51
CA CYS A 163 0.60 -8.91 4.19
C CYS A 163 1.12 -8.74 5.61
N VAL A 164 1.58 -7.53 5.92
CA VAL A 164 2.04 -7.14 7.25
C VAL A 164 1.02 -6.22 7.87
N SER A 165 0.69 -6.44 9.13
CA SER A 165 -0.10 -5.50 9.93
C SER A 165 0.80 -5.00 11.05
N TRP A 166 1.03 -3.68 11.13
CA TRP A 166 1.91 -3.06 12.11
C TRP A 166 1.12 -2.48 13.28
N ASN A 167 1.65 -2.61 14.49
CA ASN A 167 1.05 -2.03 15.69
C ASN A 167 1.17 -0.49 15.63
N PRO A 168 0.05 0.26 15.59
CA PRO A 168 0.10 1.72 15.55
C PRO A 168 0.75 2.34 16.80
N GLU A 169 0.74 1.63 17.93
CA GLU A 169 1.36 2.09 19.18
C GLU A 169 2.89 2.18 19.12
N MET A 170 3.53 1.66 18.06
CA MET A 170 4.96 1.88 17.82
C MET A 170 5.30 3.35 17.52
N PHE A 171 4.30 4.18 17.20
CA PHE A 171 4.46 5.60 16.94
C PHE A 171 3.94 6.45 18.11
N LYS A 172 4.67 7.50 18.44
CA LYS A 172 4.28 8.45 19.50
C LYS A 172 3.12 9.34 19.08
N ASN A 173 3.06 9.72 17.81
CA ASN A 173 2.07 10.64 17.27
C ASN A 173 1.38 10.03 16.06
N GLN A 174 0.08 10.28 15.98
CA GLN A 174 -0.78 9.91 14.87
C GLN A 174 -1.68 11.11 14.53
N LEU A 175 -1.87 11.38 13.25
CA LEU A 175 -2.73 12.46 12.78
C LEU A 175 -3.53 12.01 11.55
N SER A 176 -4.84 12.19 11.59
CA SER A 176 -5.75 11.80 10.50
C SER A 176 -6.39 13.01 9.82
N TYR A 177 -6.55 12.92 8.51
CA TYR A 177 -7.30 13.84 7.66
C TYR A 177 -8.39 13.05 6.93
N HIS A 178 -9.61 13.56 6.94
CA HIS A 178 -10.75 12.95 6.24
C HIS A 178 -11.15 13.83 5.06
N GLY A 179 -11.33 13.21 3.90
CA GLY A 179 -11.72 13.90 2.68
C GLY A 179 -12.70 13.10 1.85
N VAL A 180 -13.18 13.71 0.78
CA VAL A 180 -14.08 13.09 -0.20
C VAL A 180 -13.64 13.51 -1.59
N TRP A 181 -13.53 12.55 -2.51
CA TRP A 181 -13.41 12.83 -3.95
C TRP A 181 -14.80 13.11 -4.53
N ARG A 182 -15.09 14.36 -4.92
CA ARG A 182 -16.42 14.84 -5.36
C ARG A 182 -16.46 15.16 -6.85
N ALA A 183 -17.12 14.33 -7.66
CA ALA A 183 -17.20 14.55 -9.12
C ALA A 183 -18.59 14.96 -9.65
N MET A 184 -19.63 14.95 -8.82
CA MET A 184 -21.03 15.02 -9.30
C MET A 184 -21.48 16.36 -9.94
N HIS A 185 -20.78 17.47 -9.72
CA HIS A 185 -21.19 18.79 -10.24
C HIS A 185 -20.12 19.50 -11.07
N LEU A 186 -19.11 18.75 -11.50
CA LEU A 186 -17.88 19.27 -12.09
C LEU A 186 -17.80 18.89 -13.57
N SER A 187 -17.37 19.83 -14.41
CA SER A 187 -17.00 19.61 -15.82
C SER A 187 -15.90 18.54 -15.92
N GLN A 188 -15.68 17.96 -17.11
CA GLN A 188 -14.69 16.87 -17.28
C GLN A 188 -13.29 17.22 -16.74
N ALA A 189 -12.86 18.47 -16.90
CA ALA A 189 -11.57 18.94 -16.38
C ALA A 189 -11.57 19.07 -14.84
N GLU A 190 -12.69 19.46 -14.25
CA GLU A 190 -12.84 19.55 -12.80
C GLU A 190 -13.02 18.16 -12.15
N ARG A 191 -13.47 17.15 -12.90
CA ARG A 191 -13.46 15.74 -12.45
C ARG A 191 -12.05 15.19 -12.35
N ASP A 192 -11.22 15.44 -13.36
CA ASP A 192 -9.80 15.04 -13.34
C ASP A 192 -9.07 15.71 -12.16
N GLU A 193 -9.39 16.96 -11.83
CA GLU A 193 -8.88 17.61 -10.62
C GLU A 193 -9.47 17.04 -9.33
N SER A 194 -10.76 16.75 -9.27
CA SER A 194 -11.34 16.16 -8.06
C SER A 194 -10.87 14.74 -7.80
N ALA A 195 -10.38 14.03 -8.82
CA ALA A 195 -9.76 12.71 -8.67
C ALA A 195 -8.41 12.79 -7.95
N HIS A 196 -7.76 13.96 -7.94
CA HIS A 196 -6.43 14.17 -7.37
C HIS A 196 -6.45 15.25 -6.27
N GLN A 197 -6.16 14.86 -5.04
CA GLN A 197 -6.08 15.79 -3.91
C GLN A 197 -4.67 15.84 -3.36
N THR A 198 -4.14 17.05 -3.21
CA THR A 198 -2.86 17.28 -2.54
C THR A 198 -3.11 17.89 -1.18
N VAL A 199 -2.64 17.21 -0.13
CA VAL A 199 -2.58 17.74 1.24
C VAL A 199 -1.13 17.85 1.67
N ARG A 200 -0.81 18.77 2.58
CA ARG A 200 0.56 18.95 3.09
C ARG A 200 0.60 18.63 4.57
N LEU A 201 1.59 17.85 4.96
CA LEU A 201 1.88 17.52 6.35
C LEU A 201 3.06 18.36 6.81
N LEU A 202 2.87 19.11 7.89
CA LEU A 202 3.91 19.92 8.54
C LEU A 202 4.42 19.16 9.77
N LEU A 203 5.74 19.03 9.87
CA LEU A 203 6.43 18.36 10.97
C LEU A 203 6.99 19.41 11.93
N GLU A 204 6.58 19.33 13.20
CA GLU A 204 7.16 20.17 14.24
C GLU A 204 8.50 19.60 14.70
N ARG A 205 9.51 20.47 14.79
CA ARG A 205 10.86 20.04 15.16
C ARG A 205 11.16 20.32 16.62
N PRO A 206 11.73 19.35 17.34
CA PRO A 206 12.40 19.63 18.61
C PRO A 206 13.63 20.51 18.35
N LYS A 207 13.76 21.60 19.10
CA LYS A 207 14.87 22.58 18.94
C LYS A 207 16.26 21.98 19.19
N ASP A 208 16.33 20.86 19.90
CA ASP A 208 17.56 20.20 20.34
C ASP A 208 17.73 18.77 19.78
N ALA A 209 17.02 18.41 18.70
CA ALA A 209 17.09 17.05 18.16
C ALA A 209 18.46 16.77 17.51
N PRO A 210 19.10 15.62 17.80
CA PRO A 210 20.29 15.18 17.08
C PRO A 210 19.99 15.00 15.58
N ARG A 211 21.03 15.06 14.74
CA ARG A 211 20.97 14.93 13.27
C ARG A 211 20.60 13.52 12.80
N LEU A 212 19.46 13.00 13.25
CA LEU A 212 18.91 11.73 12.80
C LEU A 212 17.90 11.98 11.68
N SER A 213 17.61 10.97 10.88
CA SER A 213 16.46 10.98 9.98
C SER A 213 15.29 10.31 10.69
N GLU A 214 14.09 10.86 10.55
CA GLU A 214 12.87 10.24 11.05
C GLU A 214 12.11 9.59 9.89
N GLU A 215 11.53 8.41 10.11
CA GLU A 215 10.62 7.78 9.15
C GLU A 215 9.17 8.18 9.47
N VAL A 216 8.49 8.80 8.52
CA VAL A 216 7.07 9.15 8.60
C VAL A 216 6.28 8.17 7.74
N TRP A 217 5.26 7.55 8.33
CA TRP A 217 4.39 6.60 7.65
C TRP A 217 3.08 7.28 7.31
N ILE A 218 2.62 7.15 6.07
CA ILE A 218 1.39 7.77 5.58
C ILE A 218 0.51 6.69 4.97
N LEU A 219 -0.65 6.46 5.58
CA LEU A 219 -1.64 5.48 5.18
C LEU A 219 -2.82 6.19 4.53
N LEU A 220 -3.09 5.91 3.26
CA LEU A 220 -4.35 6.26 2.60
C LEU A 220 -5.31 5.08 2.71
N THR A 221 -6.53 5.34 3.19
CA THR A 221 -7.63 4.39 3.27
C THR A 221 -8.82 4.91 2.49
N ARG A 222 -9.23 4.21 1.43
CA ARG A 222 -10.50 4.45 0.74
C ARG A 222 -11.65 3.90 1.57
N HIS A 223 -12.72 4.68 1.74
CA HIS A 223 -13.94 4.21 2.38
C HIS A 223 -14.73 3.33 1.42
N ARG A 224 -15.06 2.11 1.85
CA ARG A 224 -15.85 1.16 1.07
C ARG A 224 -17.31 1.25 1.49
N ILE A 225 -18.16 1.69 0.57
CA ILE A 225 -19.62 1.72 0.78
C ILE A 225 -20.23 0.35 0.45
N ASP A 226 -19.74 -0.30 -0.60
CA ASP A 226 -20.21 -1.59 -1.06
C ASP A 226 -19.01 -2.44 -1.49
N THR A 227 -18.83 -3.59 -0.85
CA THR A 227 -17.72 -4.50 -1.10
C THR A 227 -17.79 -5.18 -2.46
N ARG A 228 -18.95 -5.16 -3.11
CA ARG A 228 -19.18 -5.71 -4.45
C ARG A 228 -18.73 -4.76 -5.55
N ARG A 229 -18.47 -3.49 -5.22
CA ARG A 229 -17.89 -2.54 -6.17
C ARG A 229 -16.48 -3.00 -6.52
N SER A 230 -16.27 -3.21 -7.81
CA SER A 230 -14.97 -3.49 -8.41
C SER A 230 -14.54 -2.29 -9.26
N SER A 231 -13.31 -2.34 -9.77
CA SER A 231 -12.77 -1.31 -10.68
C SER A 231 -12.67 0.08 -10.05
N GLU A 232 -12.42 0.13 -8.74
CA GLU A 232 -12.05 1.34 -8.03
C GLU A 232 -10.58 1.19 -7.62
N PHE A 233 -9.77 2.18 -7.94
CA PHE A 233 -8.34 2.19 -7.67
C PHE A 233 -7.94 3.46 -6.94
N ILE A 234 -6.97 3.36 -6.04
CA ILE A 234 -6.38 4.50 -5.37
C ILE A 234 -4.87 4.48 -5.51
N SER A 235 -4.26 5.66 -5.37
CA SER A 235 -2.82 5.84 -5.40
C SER A 235 -2.42 6.89 -4.38
N LEU A 236 -1.32 6.64 -3.68
CA LEU A 236 -0.74 7.52 -2.68
C LEU A 236 0.71 7.81 -3.07
N HIS A 237 1.08 9.08 -3.06
CA HIS A 237 2.46 9.51 -3.24
C HIS A 237 2.81 10.58 -2.20
N ALA A 238 3.94 10.42 -1.53
CA ALA A 238 4.43 11.38 -0.55
C ALA A 238 5.84 11.82 -0.91
N GLU A 239 6.05 13.12 -1.04
CA GLU A 239 7.33 13.72 -1.37
C GLU A 239 7.72 14.73 -0.29
N TYR A 240 8.95 14.62 0.22
CA TYR A 240 9.49 15.63 1.12
C TYR A 240 9.87 16.88 0.31
N ASP A 241 9.27 18.02 0.63
CA ASP A 241 9.55 19.29 -0.04
C ASP A 241 10.93 19.77 0.41
N ASP A 242 12.03 19.32 -0.20
CA ASP A 242 13.34 19.85 0.14
C ASP A 242 13.52 21.25 -0.49
N VAL A 243 13.55 22.28 0.34
CA VAL A 243 13.82 23.66 -0.10
C VAL A 243 15.33 23.84 -0.22
N LEU A 244 15.97 23.03 -1.06
CA LEU A 244 17.30 23.35 -1.57
C LEU A 244 17.13 24.05 -2.93
N PRO A 245 17.73 25.24 -3.13
CA PRO A 245 17.78 25.87 -4.45
C PRO A 245 18.77 25.06 -5.30
N SER A 246 18.31 24.01 -5.95
CA SER A 246 19.13 23.32 -6.94
C SER A 246 19.44 24.28 -8.09
N PRO A 247 20.70 24.34 -8.57
CA PRO A 247 21.07 25.18 -9.70
C PRO A 247 20.29 24.76 -10.95
N PRO A 248 19.91 25.70 -11.83
CA PRO A 248 18.93 25.51 -12.92
C PRO A 248 19.37 24.55 -14.05
N ASN A 249 20.50 23.87 -13.91
CA ASN A 249 21.09 23.01 -14.95
C ASN A 249 20.96 21.51 -14.67
N ILE A 250 20.31 21.11 -13.58
CA ILE A 250 19.82 19.73 -13.45
C ILE A 250 18.35 19.83 -13.78
N ILE A 251 18.00 19.48 -15.03
CA ILE A 251 16.65 19.02 -15.35
C ILE A 251 16.47 17.84 -14.41
N ALA A 252 15.83 18.09 -13.26
CA ALA A 252 15.39 17.05 -12.36
C ALA A 252 14.54 16.16 -13.24
N ASP A 253 15.12 15.00 -13.57
CA ASP A 253 14.48 13.93 -14.31
C ASP A 253 13.07 13.82 -13.76
N ALA A 254 12.10 13.99 -14.66
CA ALA A 254 10.71 14.24 -14.37
C ALA A 254 10.31 13.53 -13.08
N ALA A 255 9.80 14.27 -12.09
CA ALA A 255 9.19 13.68 -10.92
C ALA A 255 8.31 12.53 -11.42
N LYS A 256 8.80 11.30 -11.23
CA LYS A 256 8.11 10.06 -11.56
C LYS A 256 6.98 9.97 -10.55
N THR A 257 5.98 10.80 -10.75
CA THR A 257 4.71 10.78 -10.02
C THR A 257 3.88 9.64 -10.60
N GLN A 258 4.48 8.46 -10.73
CA GLN A 258 3.80 7.21 -10.98
C GLN A 258 3.58 6.57 -9.61
N GLY A 259 2.56 7.04 -8.90
CA GLY A 259 2.03 6.23 -7.81
C GLY A 259 1.33 5.02 -8.43
N VAL A 260 1.66 3.82 -7.99
CA VAL A 260 1.04 2.58 -8.48
C VAL A 260 -0.42 2.57 -8.03
N TYR A 261 -1.35 2.56 -8.98
CA TYR A 261 -2.76 2.40 -8.68
C TYR A 261 -3.03 0.97 -8.23
N THR A 262 -3.75 0.84 -7.12
CA THR A 262 -4.16 -0.47 -6.58
C THR A 262 -5.64 -0.45 -6.24
N ASP A 263 -6.27 -1.61 -6.38
CA ASP A 263 -7.65 -1.87 -5.95
C ASP A 263 -7.75 -2.15 -4.45
N ASN A 264 -6.62 -2.33 -3.76
CA ASN A 264 -6.55 -2.44 -2.31
C ASN A 264 -7.09 -1.15 -1.67
N PRO A 265 -8.02 -1.23 -0.70
CA PRO A 265 -8.53 -0.05 -0.02
C PRO A 265 -7.47 0.69 0.80
N HIS A 266 -6.31 0.09 1.06
CA HIS A 266 -5.23 0.67 1.84
C HIS A 266 -3.93 0.77 1.05
N VAL A 267 -3.30 1.94 1.10
CA VAL A 267 -1.96 2.18 0.53
C VAL A 267 -1.09 2.85 1.57
N LEU A 268 0.05 2.24 1.88
CA LEU A 268 1.02 2.75 2.85
C LEU A 268 2.28 3.23 2.12
N VAL A 269 2.67 4.47 2.36
CA VAL A 269 3.94 5.05 1.90
C VAL A 269 4.76 5.43 3.12
N ARG A 270 6.08 5.24 3.01
CA ARG A 270 7.05 5.61 4.04
C ARG A 270 8.00 6.64 3.47
N THR A 271 8.21 7.73 4.19
CA THR A 271 9.06 8.84 3.77
C THR A 271 10.09 9.10 4.85
N ILE A 272 11.36 9.05 4.47
CA ILE A 272 12.47 9.41 5.36
C ILE A 272 12.64 10.92 5.29
N VAL A 273 12.60 11.58 6.46
CA VAL A 273 12.75 13.01 6.60
C VAL A 273 14.10 13.32 7.27
N PRO A 274 15.03 13.99 6.58
CA PRO A 274 16.24 14.48 7.21
C PRO A 274 15.91 15.59 8.20
N LEU A 275 16.31 15.45 9.47
CA LEU A 275 16.12 16.52 10.46
C LEU A 275 17.04 17.74 10.22
N SER A 276 17.94 17.67 9.23
CA SER A 276 18.86 18.75 8.83
C SER A 276 18.24 19.86 7.97
N ASP A 277 17.20 19.58 7.19
CA ASP A 277 16.78 20.46 6.09
C ASP A 277 15.63 21.37 6.51
N ALA A 278 15.57 22.64 6.13
CA ALA A 278 14.72 23.67 6.75
C ALA A 278 13.20 23.57 6.51
N SER A 279 12.72 22.71 5.60
CA SER A 279 11.32 22.70 5.15
C SER A 279 10.33 22.02 6.10
N GLY A 280 10.64 20.80 6.57
CA GLY A 280 9.78 20.05 7.50
C GLY A 280 8.39 19.77 6.94
N THR A 281 8.22 19.82 5.61
CA THR A 281 6.93 19.68 4.94
C THR A 281 6.95 18.48 4.01
N ILE A 282 5.92 17.64 4.08
CA ILE A 282 5.69 16.54 3.14
C ILE A 282 4.45 16.89 2.30
N SER A 283 4.60 16.90 0.98
CA SER A 283 3.50 16.99 0.03
C SER A 283 2.92 15.60 -0.22
N VAL A 284 1.65 15.40 0.10
CA VAL A 284 0.95 14.11 -0.02
C VAL A 284 -0.11 14.21 -1.12
N ASN A 285 0.07 13.45 -2.19
CA ASN A 285 -0.84 13.38 -3.32
C ASN A 285 -1.67 12.10 -3.23
N LEU A 286 -2.98 12.26 -3.31
CA LEU A 286 -3.99 11.22 -3.17
C LEU A 286 -4.77 11.18 -4.48
N SER A 287 -4.84 10.01 -5.10
CA SER A 287 -5.56 9.85 -6.35
C SER A 287 -6.59 8.74 -6.26
N TYR A 288 -7.71 8.93 -6.92
CA TYR A 288 -8.76 7.93 -7.09
C TYR A 288 -9.12 7.80 -8.57
N ASP A 289 -9.17 6.57 -9.06
CA ASP A 289 -9.65 6.23 -10.40
C ASP A 289 -10.76 5.20 -10.26
N GLY A 290 -11.99 5.60 -10.61
CA GLY A 290 -13.14 4.73 -10.49
C GLY A 290 -14.42 5.38 -11.01
N PRO A 291 -15.49 4.60 -11.18
CA PRO A 291 -16.73 5.06 -11.80
C PRO A 291 -17.67 5.81 -10.84
N PHE A 292 -17.36 5.83 -9.54
CA PHE A 292 -18.21 6.42 -8.52
C PHE A 292 -17.70 7.78 -8.08
N ASP A 293 -18.65 8.69 -7.89
CA ASP A 293 -18.44 10.00 -7.30
C ASP A 293 -18.76 9.96 -5.79
N ASP A 294 -18.24 10.91 -5.02
CA ASP A 294 -18.44 11.04 -3.57
C ASP A 294 -17.86 9.89 -2.73
N ILE A 295 -16.68 9.42 -3.13
CA ILE A 295 -15.93 8.41 -2.37
C ILE A 295 -15.14 9.10 -1.26
N GLY A 296 -15.45 8.72 -0.01
CA GLY A 296 -14.71 9.15 1.18
C GLY A 296 -13.34 8.49 1.27
N PHE A 297 -12.40 9.19 1.90
CA PHE A 297 -11.10 8.64 2.23
C PHE A 297 -10.59 9.17 3.57
N THR A 298 -9.58 8.50 4.09
CA THR A 298 -8.83 8.94 5.27
C THR A 298 -7.34 8.79 5.01
N VAL A 299 -6.59 9.85 5.28
CA VAL A 299 -5.12 9.82 5.29
C VAL A 299 -4.67 9.92 6.73
N THR A 300 -3.90 8.95 7.17
CA THR A 300 -3.34 8.93 8.53
C THR A 300 -1.83 8.93 8.45
N ALA A 301 -1.20 9.93 9.09
CA ALA A 301 0.24 10.01 9.26
C ALA A 301 0.65 9.50 10.65
N TYR A 302 1.74 8.76 10.71
CA TYR A 302 2.35 8.25 11.94
C TYR A 302 3.82 8.64 12.00
N SER A 303 4.28 9.13 13.15
CA SER A 303 5.66 9.59 13.35
C SER A 303 6.04 9.66 14.83
N GLY A 304 7.34 9.63 15.14
CA GLY A 304 7.87 10.05 16.44
C GLY A 304 7.79 11.57 16.67
N LEU A 305 7.61 12.37 15.61
CA LEU A 305 7.48 13.84 15.66
C LEU A 305 6.02 14.28 15.75
N THR A 306 5.79 15.45 16.34
CA THR A 306 4.47 16.10 16.29
C THR A 306 4.20 16.59 14.87
N MET A 307 2.95 16.46 14.43
CA MET A 307 2.51 16.72 13.07
C MET A 307 1.26 17.59 13.07
N GLN A 308 1.08 18.38 12.02
CA GLN A 308 -0.16 19.09 11.73
C GLN A 308 -0.43 19.11 10.23
N TRP A 309 -1.70 19.05 9.81
CA TRP A 309 -2.06 19.24 8.42
C TRP A 309 -2.05 20.74 8.08
N ASP A 310 -1.51 21.09 6.92
CA ASP A 310 -1.56 22.46 6.41
C ASP A 310 -2.97 22.76 5.88
N GLU A 311 -3.77 23.44 6.69
CA GLU A 311 -5.10 23.91 6.30
C GLU A 311 -5.06 25.23 5.53
N SER A 312 -3.87 25.80 5.26
CA SER A 312 -3.78 27.04 4.51
C SER A 312 -4.27 26.82 3.08
N LEU A 313 -5.38 27.47 2.73
CA LEU A 313 -5.86 27.55 1.35
C LEU A 313 -4.80 28.30 0.53
N ARG A 314 -3.86 27.58 -0.08
CA ARG A 314 -2.95 28.16 -1.07
C ARG A 314 -3.78 28.58 -2.28
N LYS A 315 -4.19 29.84 -2.30
CA LYS A 315 -4.49 30.51 -3.56
C LYS A 315 -3.18 30.64 -4.31
N LEU A 316 -2.96 29.75 -5.27
CA LEU A 316 -1.87 29.95 -6.24
C LEU A 316 -2.11 31.31 -6.90
N PRO A 317 -1.09 32.18 -6.96
CA PRO A 317 -1.27 33.53 -7.50
C PRO A 317 -1.66 33.51 -8.98
N PHE A 318 -1.40 32.40 -9.68
CA PHE A 318 -1.75 32.16 -11.06
C PHE A 318 -2.18 30.70 -11.23
N ASP A 319 -3.36 30.49 -11.81
CA ASP A 319 -3.87 29.19 -12.26
C ASP A 319 -4.33 29.35 -13.71
N ILE A 320 -3.80 28.53 -14.62
CA ILE A 320 -4.20 28.47 -16.03
C ILE A 320 -4.43 27.00 -16.36
N ARG A 321 -5.68 26.68 -16.67
CA ARG A 321 -6.11 25.33 -17.00
C ARG A 321 -6.33 25.20 -18.50
N VAL A 322 -5.82 24.12 -19.08
CA VAL A 322 -5.99 23.82 -20.50
C VAL A 322 -6.51 22.38 -20.62
N SER A 323 -7.76 22.24 -21.05
CA SER A 323 -8.36 20.93 -21.30
C SER A 323 -7.95 20.40 -22.67
N GLY A 324 -7.76 19.08 -22.78
CA GLY A 324 -7.48 18.40 -24.04
C GLY A 324 -7.91 16.94 -23.99
N SER A 325 -8.07 16.31 -25.15
CA SER A 325 -8.40 14.89 -25.25
C SER A 325 -7.48 14.17 -26.25
N LEU A 326 -7.08 12.96 -25.89
CA LEU A 326 -6.43 12.03 -26.81
C LEU A 326 -7.52 11.30 -27.58
N THR A 327 -7.54 11.51 -28.90
CA THR A 327 -8.47 10.86 -29.83
C THR A 327 -7.69 9.94 -30.76
N ALA A 328 -8.38 9.12 -31.56
CA ALA A 328 -7.73 8.32 -32.61
C ALA A 328 -6.85 9.15 -33.57
N LYS A 329 -7.12 10.46 -33.70
CA LYS A 329 -6.35 11.38 -34.56
C LYS A 329 -5.27 12.17 -33.81
N THR A 330 -5.29 12.18 -32.47
CA THR A 330 -4.39 12.97 -31.62
C THR A 330 -3.62 12.08 -30.63
N SER A 331 -3.60 10.76 -30.82
CA SER A 331 -2.88 9.79 -29.99
C SER A 331 -1.70 9.20 -30.77
N GLY A 332 -0.62 9.96 -30.83
CA GLY A 332 0.66 9.62 -31.45
C GLY A 332 1.48 8.55 -30.73
N GLY A 333 1.09 8.15 -29.52
CA GLY A 333 1.79 7.14 -28.71
C GLY A 333 3.02 7.69 -27.96
N ASN A 334 3.90 6.83 -27.46
CA ASN A 334 5.06 7.25 -26.67
C ASN A 334 6.20 7.85 -27.52
N TYR A 335 7.22 8.42 -26.87
CA TYR A 335 8.32 9.15 -27.50
C TYR A 335 9.21 8.32 -28.45
N THR A 336 9.10 6.99 -28.41
CA THR A 336 9.84 6.08 -29.31
C THR A 336 9.14 5.90 -30.66
N LEU A 337 7.86 6.29 -30.77
CA LEU A 337 7.08 6.18 -32.00
C LEU A 337 7.21 7.44 -32.87
N LYS A 338 7.35 7.27 -34.18
CA LYS A 338 7.43 8.38 -35.15
C LYS A 338 6.18 9.27 -35.15
N THR A 339 5.06 8.74 -34.68
CA THR A 339 3.78 9.43 -34.55
C THR A 339 3.70 10.30 -33.29
N TYR A 340 4.68 10.30 -32.39
CA TYR A 340 4.65 11.03 -31.12
C TYR A 340 4.25 12.51 -31.26
N MET A 341 4.70 13.19 -32.32
CA MET A 341 4.39 14.60 -32.58
C MET A 341 2.92 14.87 -32.96
N VAL A 342 2.11 13.83 -33.14
CA VAL A 342 0.65 13.90 -33.33
C VAL A 342 -0.08 14.09 -32.00
N ASN A 343 0.58 13.80 -30.85
CA ASN A 343 0.04 14.12 -29.53
C ASN A 343 -0.12 15.64 -29.33
N PRO A 344 -1.13 16.10 -28.57
CA PRO A 344 -1.26 17.50 -28.18
C PRO A 344 0.04 18.06 -27.61
N GLN A 345 0.48 19.21 -28.12
CA GLN A 345 1.70 19.89 -27.70
C GLN A 345 1.33 21.17 -26.94
N TYR A 346 1.85 21.33 -25.74
CA TYR A 346 1.59 22.48 -24.88
C TYR A 346 2.89 23.28 -24.68
N ARG A 347 2.78 24.61 -24.72
CA ARG A 347 3.91 25.51 -24.45
C ARG A 347 3.54 26.48 -23.33
N LEU A 348 4.11 26.26 -22.16
CA LEU A 348 4.00 27.20 -21.05
C LEU A 348 4.95 28.38 -21.28
N ARG A 349 4.44 29.61 -21.22
CA ARG A 349 5.24 30.84 -21.19
C ARG A 349 4.96 31.56 -19.89
N VAL A 350 5.95 31.57 -18.99
CA VAL A 350 5.89 32.37 -17.76
C VAL A 350 6.54 33.71 -18.08
N PRO A 351 5.80 34.83 -18.14
CA PRO A 351 6.40 36.14 -18.34
C PRO A 351 7.36 36.45 -17.18
N MET A 352 8.55 36.99 -17.50
CA MET A 352 9.47 37.47 -16.46
C MET A 352 8.79 38.57 -15.66
N ALA A 353 8.79 38.45 -14.33
CA ALA A 353 8.33 39.51 -13.45
C ALA A 353 9.09 40.81 -13.78
N GLN A 354 8.37 41.89 -14.06
CA GLN A 354 8.97 43.23 -14.03
C GLN A 354 9.62 43.39 -12.64
N GLN A 355 10.90 43.74 -12.64
CA GLN A 355 11.73 43.83 -11.44
C GLN A 355 11.01 44.63 -10.33
N GLY A 356 10.59 43.92 -9.28
CA GLY A 356 9.85 44.54 -8.17
C GLY A 356 9.82 43.71 -6.90
N LEU A 357 9.67 42.37 -6.98
CA LEU A 357 9.65 41.51 -5.80
C LEU A 357 10.38 40.18 -6.11
N GLN A 358 11.60 40.03 -5.59
CA GLN A 358 12.31 38.76 -5.60
C GLN A 358 11.65 37.80 -4.60
N GLN A 359 10.69 37.01 -5.06
CA GLN A 359 10.46 35.66 -4.53
C GLN A 359 10.51 34.68 -5.70
N ARG A 360 11.72 34.19 -6.01
CA ARG A 360 11.89 33.02 -6.88
C ARG A 360 11.55 31.78 -6.06
N ARG A 361 10.33 31.27 -6.22
CA ARG A 361 9.98 29.88 -5.84
C ARG A 361 9.94 29.04 -7.11
N ALA A 362 10.62 27.89 -7.08
CA ALA A 362 10.65 26.95 -8.19
C ALA A 362 9.22 26.46 -8.49
N LEU A 363 8.82 26.58 -9.76
CA LEU A 363 7.60 26.00 -10.29
C LEU A 363 7.89 24.52 -10.62
N ARG A 364 7.21 23.60 -9.95
CA ARG A 364 7.11 22.20 -10.39
C ARG A 364 5.81 22.04 -11.17
N SER A 365 5.88 21.53 -12.40
CA SER A 365 4.68 21.11 -13.14
C SER A 365 4.44 19.64 -12.86
N HIS A 366 3.26 19.28 -12.36
CA HIS A 366 2.86 17.89 -12.24
C HIS A 366 2.26 17.43 -13.58
N TYR A 367 2.97 16.54 -14.27
CA TYR A 367 2.43 15.80 -15.41
C TYR A 367 1.96 14.43 -14.90
N MET A 368 0.66 14.13 -15.03
CA MET A 368 0.17 12.76 -14.91
C MET A 368 0.24 12.09 -16.28
N HIS A 369 1.09 11.08 -16.41
CA HIS A 369 1.09 10.21 -17.58
C HIS A 369 0.19 9.00 -17.31
N ARG A 370 -0.79 8.79 -18.19
CA ARG A 370 -1.64 7.60 -18.22
C ARG A 370 -0.98 6.57 -19.13
N GLU A 371 -0.35 5.54 -18.57
CA GLU A 371 0.02 4.33 -19.31
C GLU A 371 -1.03 3.26 -19.04
N MET A 372 -1.86 2.95 -20.04
CA MET A 372 -2.67 1.73 -20.05
C MET A 372 -1.78 0.58 -20.50
N SER A 373 -1.32 -0.23 -19.56
CA SER A 373 -0.89 -1.60 -19.87
C SER A 373 -2.15 -2.45 -20.08
N LEU A 374 -2.58 -2.57 -21.34
CA LEU A 374 -3.51 -3.63 -21.72
C LEU A 374 -2.76 -4.97 -21.62
N LEU A 375 -2.99 -5.71 -20.54
CA LEU A 375 -2.70 -7.13 -20.48
C LEU A 375 -3.77 -7.85 -21.32
N THR A 376 -3.38 -8.35 -22.49
CA THR A 376 -4.06 -9.49 -23.14
C THR A 376 -3.71 -10.79 -22.43
#